data_AF-A0A2E8VK34-F1
#
_entry.id   AF-A0A2E8VK34-F1
#
_cell.length_a   1.000
_cell.length_b   1.000
_cell.length_c   1.000
_cell.angle_alpha   90.00
_cell.angle_beta   90.00
_cell.angle_gamma   90.00
#
_symmetry.space_group_name_H-M   'P 1'
#
loop_
_entity.id
_entity.type
_entity.pdbx_description
1 polymer ?
#
loop_
_entity_poly.entity_id
_entity_poly.type
_entity_poly.pdbx_seq_one_letter_code
_entity_poly.pdbx_strand_id
1 'polypeptide(L)'
;MQRLLLTTLLALAPFALNAAECKPSRWGADDEIGNANLITPKSVLKAARLIKEGKTYSLGITIDSTTPAFTPRSLSMQVVQPGQQFGAPAFPNMT
;
A
#
# COMPACT_ATOMS: atom_id res chain seq x y z
N MET A 1 2.88 -30.91 63.01
CA MET A 1 1.81 -30.42 62.12
C MET A 1 2.38 -29.22 61.38
N GLN A 2 2.36 -29.05 60.07
CA GLN A 2 1.81 -29.84 58.98
C GLN A 2 2.47 -29.29 57.70
N ARG A 3 2.84 -30.22 56.83
CA ARG A 3 3.39 -30.01 55.48
C ARG A 3 2.48 -29.09 54.64
N LEU A 4 3.06 -28.54 53.56
CA LEU A 4 2.53 -27.64 52.51
C LEU A 4 2.97 -26.18 52.75
N LEU A 5 3.62 -25.46 51.85
CA LEU A 5 3.60 -25.54 50.39
C LEU A 5 5.01 -25.44 49.80
N LEU A 6 5.43 -26.53 49.18
CA LEU A 6 6.27 -26.54 48.00
C LEU A 6 5.52 -25.79 46.87
N THR A 7 6.27 -25.19 45.94
CA THR A 7 5.84 -24.60 44.65
C THR A 7 5.39 -23.13 44.66
N THR A 8 6.28 -22.25 44.21
CA THR A 8 6.07 -21.31 43.09
C THR A 8 7.39 -20.59 42.78
N LEU A 9 8.35 -21.37 42.28
CA LEU A 9 9.39 -20.86 41.40
C LEU A 9 8.69 -20.51 40.08
N LEU A 10 8.34 -19.24 39.88
CA LEU A 10 8.16 -18.72 38.53
C LEU A 10 8.71 -17.30 38.51
N ALA A 11 10.03 -17.24 38.33
CA ALA A 11 10.73 -16.00 38.02
C ALA A 11 10.02 -15.33 36.85
N LEU A 12 9.54 -14.12 37.10
CA LEU A 12 8.97 -13.22 36.12
C LEU A 12 10.12 -12.78 35.19
N ALA A 13 10.51 -13.61 34.23
CA ALA A 13 11.44 -13.21 33.19
C ALA A 13 10.71 -12.16 32.33
N PRO A 14 11.21 -10.92 32.22
CA PRO A 14 10.69 -9.99 31.24
C PRO A 14 10.97 -10.60 29.87
N PHE A 15 9.92 -11.03 29.18
CA PHE A 15 9.99 -11.31 27.75
C PHE A 15 10.27 -9.96 27.06
N ALA A 16 11.55 -9.62 26.93
CA ALA A 16 11.97 -8.51 26.09
C ALA A 16 11.68 -8.92 24.64
N LEU A 17 10.53 -8.47 24.13
CA LEU A 17 10.18 -8.55 22.72
C LEU A 17 11.08 -7.57 21.98
N ASN A 18 12.34 -7.96 21.76
CA ASN A 18 13.26 -7.17 20.96
C ASN A 18 12.75 -7.25 19.51
N ALA A 19 12.18 -6.15 19.03
CA ALA A 19 11.92 -5.99 17.61
C ALA A 19 13.24 -6.21 16.85
N ALA A 20 13.21 -6.98 15.78
CA ALA A 20 14.38 -7.15 14.93
C ALA A 20 14.86 -5.76 14.47
N GLU A 21 16.14 -5.48 14.68
CA GLU A 21 16.75 -4.23 14.27
C GLU A 21 16.56 -4.02 12.77
N CYS A 22 15.95 -2.89 12.38
CA CYS A 22 15.76 -2.53 10.98
C CYS A 22 17.11 -2.25 10.34
N LYS A 23 17.70 -3.26 9.69
CA LYS A 23 18.94 -3.11 8.94
C LYS A 23 18.67 -2.40 7.61
N PRO A 24 19.59 -1.53 7.16
CA PRO A 24 19.51 -0.97 5.81
C PRO A 24 19.33 -2.06 4.77
N SER A 25 18.56 -1.76 3.73
CA SER A 25 18.37 -2.69 2.62
C SER A 25 19.71 -2.93 1.90
N ARG A 26 19.79 -3.97 1.07
CA ARG A 26 20.98 -4.23 0.22
C ARG A 26 21.33 -3.08 -0.73
N TRP A 27 20.42 -2.10 -0.91
CA TRP A 27 20.57 -0.96 -1.80
C TRP A 27 21.17 0.27 -1.11
N GLY A 28 21.33 0.23 0.21
CA GLY A 28 21.86 1.35 1.01
C GLY A 28 20.81 1.93 1.96
N ALA A 29 21.28 2.79 2.86
CA ALA A 29 20.42 3.46 3.85
C ALA A 29 19.61 4.63 3.23
N ASP A 30 20.16 5.26 2.19
CA ASP A 30 19.56 6.43 1.52
C ASP A 30 18.75 6.05 0.26
N ASP A 31 18.63 4.75 -0.05
CA ASP A 31 17.89 4.28 -1.22
C ASP A 31 16.38 4.29 -0.97
N GLU A 32 15.64 5.04 -1.79
CA GLU A 32 14.17 5.12 -1.75
C GLU A 32 13.48 4.24 -2.82
N ILE A 33 14.25 3.64 -3.74
CA ILE A 33 13.71 2.85 -4.87
C ILE A 33 13.47 1.39 -4.44
N GLY A 34 14.32 0.83 -3.61
CA GLY A 34 14.24 -0.54 -3.12
C GLY A 34 14.40 -1.58 -4.22
N ASN A 35 13.61 -2.65 -4.17
CA ASN A 35 13.73 -3.76 -5.14
C ASN A 35 13.34 -3.38 -6.58
N ALA A 36 12.78 -2.20 -6.82
CA ALA A 36 12.62 -1.69 -8.18
C ALA A 36 13.97 -1.48 -8.89
N ASN A 37 15.09 -1.35 -8.16
CA ASN A 37 16.45 -1.37 -8.71
C ASN A 37 16.80 -2.68 -9.48
N LEU A 38 16.04 -3.77 -9.29
CA LEU A 38 16.16 -4.98 -10.10
C LEU A 38 15.66 -4.81 -11.55
N ILE A 39 14.84 -3.79 -11.80
CA ILE A 39 14.28 -3.48 -13.11
C ILE A 39 15.35 -2.73 -13.91
N THR A 40 16.05 -3.45 -14.77
CA THR A 40 17.16 -2.93 -15.59
C THR A 40 16.77 -2.88 -17.06
N PRO A 41 17.47 -2.13 -17.92
CA PRO A 41 17.25 -2.18 -19.37
C PRO A 41 17.31 -3.61 -19.94
N LYS A 42 18.19 -4.45 -19.40
CA LYS A 42 18.31 -5.87 -19.78
C LYS A 42 17.08 -6.68 -19.39
N SER A 43 16.53 -6.49 -18.19
CA SER A 43 15.31 -7.21 -17.77
C SER A 43 14.09 -6.75 -18.56
N VAL A 44 14.00 -5.46 -18.89
CA VAL A 44 12.94 -4.90 -19.74
C VAL A 44 13.00 -5.52 -21.15
N LEU A 45 14.17 -5.57 -21.79
CA LEU A 45 14.33 -6.22 -23.10
C LEU A 45 14.04 -7.73 -23.05
N LYS A 46 14.35 -8.40 -21.92
CA LYS A 46 13.97 -9.81 -21.71
C LYS A 46 12.45 -9.98 -21.62
N ALA A 47 11.76 -9.10 -20.89
CA ALA A 47 10.31 -9.12 -20.76
C ALA A 47 9.62 -8.82 -22.11
N ALA A 48 10.12 -7.86 -22.89
CA ALA A 48 9.57 -7.53 -24.21
C ALA A 48 9.54 -8.74 -25.17
N ARG A 49 10.54 -9.63 -25.08
CA ARG A 49 10.59 -10.87 -25.86
C ARG A 49 9.48 -11.88 -25.53
N LEU A 50 8.77 -11.71 -24.40
CA LEU A 50 7.63 -12.57 -24.03
C LEU A 50 6.36 -12.25 -24.83
N ILE A 51 6.29 -11.07 -25.47
CA ILE A 51 5.16 -10.69 -26.31
C ILE A 51 5.20 -11.53 -27.60
N LYS A 52 4.22 -12.44 -27.78
CA LYS A 52 4.11 -13.29 -28.98
C LYS A 52 2.86 -13.01 -29.80
N GLU A 53 1.73 -12.81 -29.12
CA GLU A 53 0.41 -12.71 -29.76
C GLU A 53 -0.13 -11.28 -29.81
N GLY A 54 0.55 -10.31 -29.17
CA GLY A 54 0.09 -8.92 -29.11
C GLY A 54 -1.20 -8.70 -28.29
N LYS A 55 -1.65 -9.70 -27.53
CA LYS A 55 -2.84 -9.59 -26.67
C LYS A 55 -2.59 -8.72 -25.44
N THR A 56 -3.60 -7.95 -25.07
CA THR A 56 -3.60 -7.07 -23.89
C THR A 56 -4.79 -7.38 -22.99
N TYR A 57 -4.55 -7.42 -21.68
CA TYR A 57 -5.57 -7.67 -20.66
C TYR A 57 -5.49 -6.57 -19.60
N SER A 58 -6.63 -5.98 -19.24
CA SER A 58 -6.71 -5.05 -18.11
C SER A 58 -6.71 -5.84 -16.80
N LEU A 59 -5.76 -5.54 -15.91
CA LEU A 59 -5.66 -6.16 -14.58
C LEU A 59 -6.19 -5.24 -13.45
N GLY A 60 -6.70 -4.06 -13.81
CA GLY A 60 -7.31 -3.12 -12.87
C GLY A 60 -8.77 -3.47 -12.58
N ILE A 61 -9.28 -2.96 -11.46
CA ILE A 61 -10.71 -2.98 -11.13
C ILE A 61 -11.36 -1.64 -11.48
N THR A 62 -12.66 -1.64 -11.76
CA THR A 62 -13.44 -0.41 -11.84
C THR A 62 -13.48 0.26 -10.47
N ILE A 63 -13.22 1.57 -10.44
CA ILE A 63 -13.19 2.36 -9.21
C ILE A 63 -14.50 3.12 -9.07
N ASP A 64 -15.28 2.77 -8.05
CA ASP A 64 -16.53 3.42 -7.68
C ASP A 64 -16.77 3.38 -6.15
N SER A 65 -17.96 3.78 -5.69
CA SER A 65 -18.33 3.78 -4.28
C SER A 65 -18.34 2.39 -3.61
N THR A 66 -18.33 1.31 -4.40
CA THR A 66 -18.27 -0.08 -3.93
C THR A 66 -16.86 -0.68 -4.01
N THR A 67 -15.86 0.11 -4.40
CA THR A 67 -14.45 -0.32 -4.45
C THR A 67 -14.04 -0.97 -3.12
N PRO A 68 -13.62 -2.24 -3.13
CA PRO A 68 -13.19 -2.90 -1.92
C PRO A 68 -12.01 -2.18 -1.27
N ALA A 69 -12.13 -1.84 0.00
CA ALA A 69 -11.11 -1.18 0.77
C ALA A 69 -11.02 -1.80 2.17
N PHE A 70 -9.81 -1.83 2.73
CA PHE A 70 -9.64 -2.28 4.11
C PHE A 70 -10.21 -1.23 5.06
N THR A 71 -11.18 -1.60 5.87
CA THR A 71 -11.82 -0.74 6.87
C THR A 71 -10.77 -0.04 7.75
N PRO A 72 -10.90 1.28 8.02
CA PRO A 72 -12.02 2.17 7.73
C PRO A 72 -11.90 2.95 6.41
N ARG A 73 -11.02 2.56 5.49
CA ARG A 73 -10.84 3.27 4.22
C ARG A 73 -12.12 3.20 3.38
N SER A 74 -12.52 4.33 2.79
CA SER A 74 -13.66 4.43 1.87
C SER A 74 -13.32 5.37 0.71
N LEU A 75 -14.13 5.33 -0.35
CA LEU A 75 -14.02 6.24 -1.50
C LEU A 75 -15.25 7.13 -1.57
N SER A 76 -15.04 8.44 -1.73
CA SER A 76 -16.11 9.40 -2.02
C SER A 76 -15.65 10.31 -3.16
N MET A 77 -16.52 10.51 -4.15
CA MET A 77 -16.28 11.41 -5.27
C MET A 77 -17.27 12.56 -5.19
N GLN A 78 -16.76 13.78 -5.04
CA GLN A 78 -17.56 14.99 -5.08
C GLN A 78 -17.22 15.78 -6.34
N VAL A 79 -18.20 15.95 -7.21
CA VAL A 79 -18.09 16.87 -8.34
C VAL A 79 -18.62 18.22 -7.87
N VAL A 80 -17.75 19.22 -7.81
CA VAL A 80 -18.14 20.60 -7.47
C VAL A 80 -18.34 21.40 -8.76
N GLN A 81 -19.46 22.10 -8.87
CA GLN A 81 -19.75 23.02 -9.99
C GLN A 81 -20.16 24.42 -9.48
N PRO A 82 -19.22 25.23 -8.96
CA PRO A 82 -19.54 26.57 -8.48
C PRO A 82 -19.85 27.51 -9.66
N GLY A 83 -21.07 28.05 -9.70
CA GLY A 83 -21.48 29.03 -10.73
C GLY A 83 -21.78 28.42 -12.11
N GLN A 84 -21.76 27.09 -12.24
CA GLN A 84 -21.96 26.38 -13.50
C GLN A 84 -23.13 25.40 -13.46
N GLN A 85 -23.97 25.48 -12.42
CA GLN A 85 -25.09 24.56 -12.23
C GLN A 85 -26.09 24.71 -13.39
N PHE A 86 -26.57 23.58 -13.91
CA PHE A 86 -27.58 23.53 -14.98
C PHE A 86 -27.18 24.22 -16.30
N GLY A 87 -25.88 24.28 -16.62
CA GLY A 87 -25.40 24.94 -17.84
C GLY A 87 -25.29 26.46 -17.71
N ALA A 88 -25.36 26.99 -16.49
CA ALA A 88 -25.06 28.40 -16.25
C ALA A 88 -23.60 28.71 -16.64
N PRO A 89 -23.33 29.87 -17.26
CA PRO A 89 -21.97 30.30 -17.51
C PRO A 89 -21.28 30.62 -16.18
N ALA A 90 -20.02 30.20 -16.03
CA ALA A 90 -19.25 30.38 -14.79
C ALA A 90 -19.13 31.85 -14.37
N PHE A 91 -19.22 32.77 -15.35
CA PHE A 91 -19.13 34.21 -15.15
C PHE A 91 -20.15 34.94 -16.06
N PRO A 92 -20.58 36.17 -15.70
CA PRO A 92 -21.63 36.92 -16.41
C PRO A 92 -21.39 37.24 -17.90
N ASN A 93 -20.22 36.91 -18.45
CA ASN A 93 -19.78 37.32 -19.79
C ASN A 93 -19.04 36.22 -20.59
N MET A 94 -19.24 34.94 -20.26
CA MET A 94 -18.76 33.85 -21.12
C MET A 94 -19.75 33.64 -22.28
N THR A 95 -19.32 33.93 -23.50
CA THR A 95 -20.02 33.65 -24.76
C THR A 95 -20.12 32.17 -25.05
#